data_AF-A0A176YBM8-F1
#
_entry.id   AF-A0A176YBM8-F1
#
_cell.length_a   1.000
_cell.length_b   1.000
_cell.length_c   1.000
_cell.angle_alpha   90.00
_cell.angle_beta   90.00
_cell.angle_gamma   90.00
#
_symmetry.space_group_name_H-M   'P 1'
#
loop_
_entity.id
_entity.type
_entity.pdbx_description
1 polymer ?
#
loop_
_entity_poly.entity_id
_entity_poly.type
_entity_poly.pdbx_seq_one_letter_code
_entity_poly.pdbx_strand_id
1 'polypeptide(L)'
;MGVGTVINTPAEAGLARMAADQVQAPVRRDLAPSMAGEDFAFYLQQRPGAFVWIGNGELRDGAELHGPRYDFNDAILPVASGWMAEVAKTALSAK
;
A
#
# COMPACT_ATOMS: atom_id res chain seq x y z
N MET A 1 9.83 18.70 14.25
CA MET A 1 8.44 18.33 13.92
C MET A 1 8.48 16.93 13.31
N GLY A 2 7.62 16.02 13.74
CA GLY A 2 7.51 14.68 13.14
C GLY A 2 6.73 14.71 11.81
N VAL A 3 6.74 13.60 11.08
CA VAL A 3 6.11 13.48 9.74
C VAL A 3 4.57 13.55 9.74
N GLY A 4 3.93 13.42 10.91
CA GLY A 4 2.47 13.36 11.03
C GLY A 4 1.91 11.95 10.83
N THR A 5 0.59 11.83 10.72
CA THR A 5 -0.11 10.55 10.56
C THR A 5 -0.49 10.32 9.10
N VAL A 6 -0.25 9.12 8.59
CA VAL A 6 -0.79 8.67 7.29
C VAL A 6 -2.26 8.31 7.49
N ILE A 7 -3.17 9.13 6.94
CA ILE A 7 -4.62 8.90 7.01
C ILE A 7 -5.17 8.79 5.60
N ASN A 8 -5.56 7.58 5.21
CA ASN A 8 -6.16 7.33 3.90
C ASN A 8 -7.57 7.93 3.83
N THR A 9 -7.89 8.59 2.73
CA THR A 9 -9.25 9.04 2.44
C THR A 9 -10.11 7.86 1.97
N PRO A 10 -11.39 7.74 2.39
CA PRO A 10 -12.21 6.57 2.08
C PRO A 10 -12.39 6.27 0.59
N ALA A 11 -12.51 7.30 -0.26
CA ALA A 11 -12.73 7.13 -1.69
C ALA A 11 -11.50 6.53 -2.38
N GLU A 12 -10.31 7.06 -2.09
CA GLU A 12 -9.03 6.63 -2.65
C GLU A 12 -8.63 5.26 -2.13
N ALA A 13 -8.90 4.95 -0.86
CA ALA A 13 -8.76 3.59 -0.33
C ALA A 13 -9.72 2.60 -1.03
N GLY A 14 -10.93 3.06 -1.36
CA GLY A 14 -11.90 2.32 -2.17
C GLY A 14 -11.40 2.05 -3.59
N LEU A 15 -10.75 3.03 -4.22
CA LEU A 15 -10.14 2.90 -5.55
C LEU A 15 -8.96 1.92 -5.54
N ALA A 16 -8.06 2.03 -4.56
CA ALA A 16 -6.96 1.08 -4.36
C ALA A 16 -7.48 -0.36 -4.24
N ARG A 17 -8.59 -0.56 -3.53
CA ARG A 17 -9.27 -1.86 -3.42
C ARG A 17 -9.84 -2.33 -4.75
N MET A 18 -10.54 -1.48 -5.50
CA MET A 18 -11.07 -1.84 -6.83
C MET A 18 -9.96 -2.30 -7.78
N ALA A 19 -8.83 -1.61 -7.78
CA ALA A 19 -7.66 -2.02 -8.57
C ALA A 19 -7.11 -3.39 -8.15
N ALA A 20 -7.14 -3.71 -6.84
CA ALA A 20 -6.75 -5.03 -6.35
C ALA A 20 -7.68 -6.14 -6.87
N ASP A 21 -8.99 -5.89 -6.96
CA ASP A 21 -9.94 -6.83 -7.55
C ASP A 21 -9.60 -7.11 -9.03
N GLN A 22 -9.22 -6.09 -9.81
CA GLN A 22 -8.89 -6.23 -11.24
C GLN A 22 -7.68 -7.13 -11.49
N VAL A 23 -6.69 -7.09 -10.59
CA VAL A 23 -5.52 -7.96 -10.64
C VAL A 23 -5.68 -9.24 -9.81
N GLN A 24 -6.89 -9.49 -9.30
CA GLN A 24 -7.22 -10.66 -8.49
C GLN A 24 -6.33 -10.82 -7.24
N ALA A 25 -5.83 -9.71 -6.69
CA ALA A 25 -4.99 -9.71 -5.50
C ALA A 25 -5.87 -9.86 -4.23
N PRO A 26 -5.50 -10.74 -3.29
CA PRO A 26 -6.21 -10.84 -2.02
C PRO A 26 -6.05 -9.55 -1.20
N VAL A 27 -7.14 -9.05 -0.62
CA VAL A 27 -7.16 -7.82 0.16
C VAL A 27 -7.50 -8.10 1.62
N ARG A 28 -6.64 -7.64 2.52
CA ARG A 28 -6.88 -7.64 3.97
C ARG A 28 -7.29 -6.24 4.43
N ARG A 29 -8.37 -6.13 5.23
CA ARG A 29 -8.96 -4.84 5.65
C ARG A 29 -8.95 -4.62 7.16
N ASP A 30 -8.67 -5.66 7.93
CA ASP A 30 -8.66 -5.70 9.39
C ASP A 30 -7.23 -5.56 9.94
N LEU A 31 -6.49 -4.58 9.40
CA LEU A 31 -5.17 -4.21 9.91
C LEU A 31 -5.32 -3.10 10.94
N ALA A 32 -4.68 -3.28 12.10
CA ALA A 32 -4.49 -2.18 13.03
C ALA A 32 -3.58 -1.10 12.40
N PRO A 33 -3.71 0.17 12.80
CA PRO A 33 -2.76 1.21 12.43
C PRO A 33 -1.32 0.82 12.81
N SER A 34 -0.36 1.19 11.96
CA SER A 34 1.06 0.97 12.23
C SER A 34 1.63 2.09 13.11
N MET A 35 2.61 1.75 13.95
CA MET A 35 3.41 2.74 14.69
C MET A 35 4.59 3.31 13.86
N ALA A 36 4.83 2.76 12.66
CA ALA A 36 5.87 3.27 11.76
C ALA A 36 5.53 4.69 11.29
N GLY A 37 6.52 5.58 11.34
CA GLY A 37 6.42 6.91 10.74
C GLY A 37 6.73 6.86 9.24
N GLU A 38 5.92 7.55 8.44
CA GLU A 38 6.03 7.57 6.99
C GLU A 38 5.79 8.99 6.47
N ASP A 39 6.68 9.49 5.61
CA ASP A 39 6.65 10.87 5.14
C ASP A 39 5.59 11.11 4.06
N PHE A 40 5.00 10.04 3.53
CA PHE A 40 3.81 10.09 2.66
C PHE A 40 2.64 10.87 3.30
N ALA A 41 2.62 10.98 4.63
CA ALA A 41 1.70 11.83 5.37
C ALA A 41 1.71 13.29 4.87
N PHE A 42 2.84 13.82 4.41
CA PHE A 42 2.91 15.17 3.83
C PHE A 42 2.11 15.30 2.53
N TYR A 43 2.08 14.25 1.69
CA TYR A 43 1.24 14.26 0.48
C TYR A 43 -0.25 14.22 0.83
N LEU A 44 -0.63 13.39 1.81
CA LEU A 44 -2.02 13.24 2.25
C LEU A 44 -2.60 14.48 2.94
N GLN A 45 -1.75 15.36 3.47
CA GLN A 45 -2.17 16.68 3.95
C GLN A 45 -2.58 17.63 2.81
N GLN A 46 -2.08 17.40 1.59
CA GLN A 46 -2.31 18.28 0.44
C GLN A 46 -3.37 17.75 -0.51
N ARG A 47 -3.53 16.43 -0.62
CA ARG A 47 -4.44 15.78 -1.55
C ARG A 47 -5.06 14.53 -0.95
N PRO A 48 -6.34 14.23 -1.27
CA PRO A 48 -6.90 12.91 -1.04
C PRO A 48 -6.00 11.82 -1.65
N GLY A 49 -5.84 10.71 -0.94
CA GLY A 49 -4.92 9.65 -1.33
C GLY A 49 -5.01 8.43 -0.43
N ALA A 50 -4.36 7.37 -0.87
CA ALA A 50 -4.26 6.13 -0.13
C ALA A 50 -2.83 5.57 -0.17
N PHE A 51 -2.34 5.20 1.01
CA PHE A 51 -1.12 4.44 1.24
C PHE A 51 -1.51 3.04 1.69
N VAL A 52 -0.99 2.01 1.04
CA VAL A 52 -1.39 0.61 1.29
C VAL A 52 -0.17 -0.25 1.58
N TRP A 53 -0.41 -1.35 2.30
CA TRP A 53 0.57 -2.41 2.47
C TRP A 53 0.55 -3.35 1.27
N ILE A 54 1.73 -3.70 0.76
CA ILE A 54 1.93 -4.79 -0.18
C ILE A 54 2.47 -5.98 0.61
N GLY A 55 1.80 -7.13 0.51
CA GLY A 55 2.19 -8.32 1.25
C GLY A 55 3.52 -8.90 0.72
N ASN A 56 4.57 -8.84 1.53
CA ASN A 56 5.89 -9.40 1.20
C ASN A 56 6.02 -10.90 1.57
N GLY A 57 4.93 -11.55 1.99
CA GLY A 57 4.94 -12.95 2.44
C GLY A 57 5.09 -13.11 3.96
N GLU A 58 5.35 -14.34 4.41
CA GLU A 58 5.53 -14.64 5.82
C GLU A 58 6.86 -14.13 6.35
N LEU A 59 6.86 -13.65 7.59
CA LEU A 59 8.09 -13.29 8.29
C LEU A 59 8.91 -14.56 8.57
N ARG A 60 10.16 -14.58 8.14
CA ARG A 60 11.10 -15.70 8.36
C ARG A 60 12.27 -15.24 9.20
N ASP A 61 12.64 -16.00 10.22
CA ASP A 61 13.91 -15.86 10.96
C ASP A 61 14.31 -14.42 11.35
N GLY A 62 13.37 -13.58 11.79
CA GLY A 62 13.65 -12.17 12.13
C GLY A 62 14.12 -11.33 10.94
N ALA A 63 13.56 -11.59 9.76
CA ALA A 63 13.71 -10.80 8.54
C ALA A 63 12.65 -9.68 8.50
N GLU A 64 12.45 -8.96 9.61
CA GLU A 64 11.54 -7.80 9.62
C GLU A 64 12.12 -6.67 8.78
N LEU A 65 11.25 -5.73 8.37
CA LEU A 65 11.68 -4.46 7.77
C LEU A 65 12.76 -3.80 8.66
N HIS A 66 13.84 -3.34 8.05
CA HIS A 66 15.07 -2.84 8.70
C HIS A 66 16.01 -3.89 9.32
N GLY A 67 15.67 -5.19 9.24
CA GLY A 67 16.55 -6.27 9.67
C GLY A 67 17.68 -6.56 8.67
N PRO A 68 18.88 -6.98 9.12
CA PRO A 68 20.00 -7.33 8.22
C PRO A 68 19.75 -8.60 7.40
N ARG A 69 18.70 -9.36 7.73
CA ARG A 69 18.25 -10.57 7.02
C ARG A 69 17.03 -10.31 6.14
N TYR A 70 16.60 -9.06 6.00
CA TYR A 70 15.44 -8.73 5.16
C TYR A 70 15.68 -9.16 3.72
N ASP A 71 14.72 -9.90 3.16
CA ASP A 71 14.74 -10.39 1.79
C ASP A 71 13.44 -9.98 1.09
N PHE A 72 13.57 -9.40 -0.10
CA PHE A 72 12.41 -8.96 -0.87
C PHE A 72 11.79 -10.16 -1.56
N ASN A 73 10.46 -10.31 -1.45
CA ASN A 73 9.77 -11.36 -2.15
C ASN A 73 9.52 -10.95 -3.60
N ASP A 74 10.48 -11.19 -4.48
CA ASP A 74 10.39 -10.82 -5.90
C ASP A 74 9.19 -11.42 -6.62
N ALA A 75 8.63 -12.52 -6.12
CA ALA A 75 7.41 -13.11 -6.67
C ALA A 75 6.18 -12.19 -6.55
N ILE A 76 6.21 -11.17 -5.68
CA ILE A 76 5.12 -10.18 -5.55
C ILE A 76 5.17 -9.11 -6.64
N LEU A 77 6.33 -8.90 -7.28
CA LEU A 77 6.54 -7.77 -8.20
C LEU A 77 5.48 -7.72 -9.33
N PRO A 78 5.12 -8.81 -10.02
CA PRO A 78 4.12 -8.76 -11.08
C PRO A 78 2.74 -8.30 -10.59
N VAL A 79 2.32 -8.79 -9.42
CA VAL A 79 1.02 -8.43 -8.82
C VAL A 79 1.04 -6.97 -8.33
N ALA A 80 2.10 -6.56 -7.64
CA ALA A 80 2.23 -5.20 -7.12
C ALA A 80 2.33 -4.15 -8.26
N SER A 81 3.10 -4.43 -9.31
CA SER A 81 3.19 -3.54 -10.48
C SER A 81 1.87 -3.50 -11.26
N GLY A 82 1.21 -4.65 -11.41
CA GLY A 82 -0.11 -4.72 -12.04
C GLY A 82 -1.14 -3.90 -11.26
N TRP A 83 -1.17 -4.05 -9.94
CA TRP A 83 -2.04 -3.27 -9.07
C TRP A 83 -1.81 -1.77 -9.23
N MET A 84 -0.55 -1.32 -9.19
CA MET A 84 -0.22 0.10 -9.37
C MET A 84 -0.67 0.64 -10.73
N ALA A 85 -0.51 -0.15 -11.80
CA ALA A 85 -1.00 0.21 -13.12
C ALA A 85 -2.54 0.29 -13.17
N GLU A 86 -3.24 -0.65 -12.54
CA GLU A 86 -4.71 -0.65 -12.47
C GLU A 86 -5.26 0.49 -11.61
N VAL A 87 -4.55 0.91 -10.54
CA VAL A 87 -4.89 2.14 -9.79
C VAL A 87 -4.89 3.35 -10.72
N ALA A 88 -3.82 3.51 -11.51
CA ALA A 88 -3.71 4.63 -12.45
C ALA A 88 -4.80 4.58 -13.52
N LYS A 89 -5.05 3.42 -14.14
CA LYS A 89 -6.10 3.24 -15.15
C LYS A 89 -7.48 3.54 -14.58
N THR A 90 -7.80 3.02 -13.39
CA THR A 90 -9.09 3.22 -12.74
C THR A 90 -9.32 4.69 -12.41
N ALA A 91 -8.30 5.37 -11.86
CA ALA A 91 -8.38 6.79 -11.54
C ALA A 91 -8.57 7.68 -12.78
N LEU A 92 -7.95 7.33 -13.91
CA LEU A 92 -8.07 8.09 -15.16
C LEU A 92 -9.34 7.77 -15.95
N SER A 93 -9.97 6.62 -15.72
CA SER A 93 -11.21 6.20 -16.40
C SER A 93 -12.46 6.83 -15.79
N ALA A 94 -12.38 7.42 -14.60
CA ALA A 94 -13.49 8.10 -13.92
C ALA A 94 -13.79 9.51 -14.48
N LYS A 95 -13.52 9.74 -15.77
CA LYS A 95 -13.77 11.00 -16.47
C LYS A 95 -15.09 10.98 -17.23
#